data_AF-A0A2E9X8B0-F1
#
_entry.id   AF-A0A2E9X8B0-F1
#
_cell.length_a   1.000
_cell.length_b   1.000
_cell.length_c   1.000
_cell.angle_alpha   90.00
_cell.angle_beta   90.00
_cell.angle_gamma   90.00
#
_symmetry.space_group_name_H-M   'P 1'
#
loop_
_entity.id
_entity.type
_entity.pdbx_description
1 polymer ?
#
loop_
_entity_poly.entity_id
_entity_poly.type
_entity_poly.pdbx_seq_one_letter_code
_entity_poly.pdbx_strand_id
1 'polypeptide(L)'
;GRVRDRQLVPFESRAQINQGALSGKKLELLWVDDPLDAFFLHIQGSGRVILDDGSVTRVSYDGQNGHSYVSVGRKLVDYGEMKREEVSMQSIRSWLKTHPEKAEKLLETNPSYIFFHELPVLNPETGPLGAHGVSLAPGRSLAVDNTFLALGVPLWLDTTEPAVGMAGSFDHGRPLRRLVIAQDTGGAIQGPVRGDFFWGFGEDAEHKAGLMNQPGRYFLLLPKSIDPMARAREKDQ
;
A
#
# COMPACT_ATOMS: atom_id res chain seq x y z
N GLY A 1 5.96 -21.12 1.03
CA GLY A 1 6.85 -22.22 1.43
C GLY A 1 7.39 -22.92 0.19
N ARG A 2 8.36 -23.82 0.32
CA ARG A 2 8.87 -24.65 -0.78
C ARG A 2 8.92 -26.11 -0.40
N VAL A 3 8.79 -27.00 -1.39
CA VAL A 3 8.99 -28.43 -1.16
C VAL A 3 10.48 -28.73 -1.26
N ARG A 4 11.05 -29.33 -0.21
CA ARG A 4 12.41 -29.86 -0.18
C ARG A 4 12.35 -31.24 0.45
N ASP A 5 12.91 -32.25 -0.21
CA ASP A 5 12.95 -33.63 0.29
C ASP A 5 11.56 -34.15 0.72
N ARG A 6 10.53 -33.84 -0.10
CA ARG A 6 9.10 -34.15 0.13
C ARG A 6 8.48 -33.51 1.38
N GLN A 7 9.16 -32.55 2.00
CA GLN A 7 8.62 -31.76 3.10
C GLN A 7 8.37 -30.32 2.67
N LEU A 8 7.27 -29.75 3.14
CA LEU A 8 7.00 -28.31 3.00
C LEU A 8 7.82 -27.56 4.05
N VAL A 9 8.82 -26.79 3.59
CA VAL A 9 9.64 -25.93 4.44
C VAL A 9 9.35 -24.45 4.17
N PRO A 10 9.65 -23.55 5.11
CA PRO A 10 9.58 -22.11 4.85
C PRO A 10 10.43 -21.74 3.62
N PHE A 11 9.95 -20.75 2.86
CA PHE A 11 10.75 -20.18 1.78
C PHE A 11 11.87 -19.31 2.37
N GLU A 12 12.84 -18.92 1.56
CA GLU A 12 13.95 -18.05 1.96
C GLU A 12 13.45 -16.70 2.52
N SER A 13 14.09 -16.21 3.59
CA SER A 13 13.81 -14.90 4.17
C SER A 13 14.39 -13.76 3.33
N ARG A 14 13.98 -12.52 3.58
CA ARG A 14 14.57 -11.33 2.95
C ARG A 14 16.10 -11.31 3.01
N ALA A 15 16.69 -11.54 4.19
CA ALA A 15 18.13 -11.56 4.34
C ALA A 15 18.80 -12.64 3.48
N GLN A 16 18.22 -13.84 3.42
CA GLN A 16 18.75 -14.93 2.59
C GLN A 16 18.64 -14.59 1.10
N ILE A 17 17.54 -13.98 0.66
CA ILE A 17 17.33 -13.56 -0.72
C ILE A 17 18.32 -12.46 -1.10
N ASN A 18 18.49 -11.44 -0.26
CA ASN A 18 19.47 -10.36 -0.45
C ASN A 18 20.91 -10.90 -0.56
N GLN A 19 21.23 -11.94 0.21
CA GLN A 19 22.52 -12.63 0.16
C GLN A 19 22.69 -13.61 -1.02
N GLY A 20 21.73 -13.63 -1.95
CA GLY A 20 21.85 -14.38 -3.20
C GLY A 20 21.24 -15.79 -3.20
N ALA A 21 20.32 -16.12 -2.28
CA ALA A 21 19.67 -17.44 -2.29
C ALA A 21 18.85 -17.75 -3.56
N LEU A 22 18.56 -16.72 -4.37
CA LEU A 22 17.91 -16.84 -5.67
C LEU A 22 18.85 -16.63 -6.87
N SER A 23 20.14 -16.32 -6.62
CA SER A 23 21.11 -16.03 -7.68
C SER A 23 21.27 -17.21 -8.65
N GLY A 24 21.42 -16.88 -9.94
CA GLY A 24 21.62 -17.86 -11.01
C GLY A 24 20.34 -18.56 -11.49
N LYS A 25 19.18 -18.21 -10.94
CA LYS A 25 17.88 -18.78 -11.35
C LYS A 25 17.21 -18.03 -12.51
N LYS A 26 17.71 -16.84 -12.89
CA LYS A 26 17.15 -16.00 -13.96
C LYS A 26 15.67 -15.64 -13.70
N LEU A 27 15.38 -15.17 -12.49
CA LEU A 27 14.03 -14.81 -12.03
C LEU A 27 13.84 -13.30 -11.92
N GLU A 28 14.90 -12.53 -12.18
CA GLU A 28 14.91 -11.08 -12.09
C GLU A 28 14.05 -10.50 -13.22
N LEU A 29 13.08 -9.64 -12.87
CA LEU A 29 12.28 -8.87 -13.83
C LEU A 29 13.04 -7.62 -14.28
N LEU A 30 13.50 -6.84 -13.30
CA LEU A 30 14.11 -5.53 -13.47
C LEU A 30 15.18 -5.33 -12.39
N TRP A 31 16.14 -4.46 -12.68
CA TRP A 31 17.06 -3.90 -11.69
C TRP A 31 16.67 -2.46 -11.41
N VAL A 32 16.83 -2.02 -10.17
CA VAL A 32 16.50 -0.65 -9.75
C VAL A 32 17.71 0.00 -9.08
N ASP A 33 17.78 1.33 -9.14
CA ASP A 33 18.94 2.10 -8.67
C ASP A 33 19.03 2.20 -7.15
N ASP A 34 17.89 2.19 -6.45
CA ASP A 34 17.82 2.34 -4.99
C ASP A 34 17.19 1.10 -4.32
N PRO A 35 17.93 0.36 -3.47
CA PRO A 35 17.37 -0.75 -2.71
C PRO A 35 16.28 -0.31 -1.71
N LEU A 36 16.27 0.95 -1.29
CA LEU A 36 15.19 1.50 -0.46
C LEU A 36 13.89 1.61 -1.26
N ASP A 37 13.96 2.05 -2.52
CA ASP A 37 12.78 2.09 -3.40
C ASP A 37 12.26 0.68 -3.66
N ALA A 38 13.15 -0.29 -3.89
CA ALA A 38 12.75 -1.70 -3.95
C ALA A 38 12.04 -2.13 -2.67
N PHE A 39 12.57 -1.78 -1.49
CA PHE A 39 11.95 -2.14 -0.21
C PHE A 39 10.56 -1.50 -0.03
N PHE A 40 10.39 -0.21 -0.33
CA PHE A 40 9.10 0.46 -0.24
C PHE A 40 8.11 -0.07 -1.27
N LEU A 41 8.57 -0.45 -2.47
CA LEU A 41 7.77 -1.14 -3.46
C LEU A 41 7.19 -2.47 -2.90
N HIS A 42 7.97 -3.25 -2.14
CA HIS A 42 7.46 -4.44 -1.44
C HIS A 42 6.35 -4.09 -0.44
N ILE A 43 6.42 -2.94 0.23
CA ILE A 43 5.38 -2.51 1.18
C ILE A 43 4.11 -2.10 0.44
N GLN A 44 4.24 -1.39 -0.69
CA GLN A 44 3.11 -0.94 -1.49
C GLN A 44 2.46 -2.08 -2.30
N GLY A 45 3.22 -3.13 -2.64
CA GLY A 45 2.73 -4.28 -3.40
C GLY A 45 2.56 -4.04 -4.90
N SER A 46 2.74 -2.81 -5.38
CA SER A 46 2.79 -2.49 -6.80
C SER A 46 3.51 -1.16 -7.04
N GLY A 47 3.94 -0.93 -8.28
CA GLY A 47 4.61 0.32 -8.63
C GLY A 47 4.84 0.47 -10.12
N ARG A 48 5.43 1.62 -10.47
CA ARG A 48 5.87 1.94 -11.82
C ARG A 48 7.38 2.03 -11.82
N VAL A 49 8.01 1.44 -12.83
CA VAL A 49 9.44 1.54 -13.06
C VAL A 49 9.63 2.32 -14.35
N ILE A 50 10.42 3.39 -14.27
CA ILE A 50 10.87 4.16 -15.42
C ILE A 50 12.18 3.53 -15.86
N LEU A 51 12.25 3.06 -17.10
CA LEU A 51 13.44 2.44 -17.67
C LEU A 51 14.39 3.51 -18.21
N ASP A 52 15.63 3.11 -18.52
CA ASP A 52 16.68 3.99 -19.04
C ASP A 52 16.29 4.71 -20.34
N ASP A 53 15.40 4.12 -21.15
CA ASP A 53 14.88 4.70 -22.38
C ASP A 53 13.69 5.65 -22.15
N GLY A 54 13.29 5.86 -20.89
CA GLY A 54 12.16 6.68 -20.48
C GLY A 54 10.80 5.98 -20.58
N SER A 55 10.74 4.74 -21.08
CA SER A 55 9.50 3.96 -21.07
C SER A 55 9.12 3.55 -19.65
N VAL A 56 7.84 3.25 -19.45
CA VAL A 56 7.31 2.91 -18.13
C VAL A 56 6.71 1.51 -18.17
N THR A 57 7.13 0.66 -17.23
CA THR A 57 6.50 -0.63 -16.97
C THR A 57 5.83 -0.62 -15.59
N ARG A 58 4.86 -1.51 -15.39
CA ARG A 58 4.22 -1.73 -14.08
C ARG A 58 4.66 -3.05 -13.53
N VAL A 59 4.85 -3.07 -12.22
CA VAL A 59 5.04 -4.29 -11.45
C VAL A 59 3.90 -4.40 -10.45
N SER A 60 3.32 -5.58 -10.34
CA SER A 60 2.21 -5.89 -9.44
C SER A 60 2.52 -7.13 -8.62
N TYR A 61 1.98 -7.19 -7.41
CA TYR A 61 2.06 -8.34 -6.51
C TYR A 61 1.71 -9.63 -7.24
N ASP A 62 2.59 -10.62 -7.15
CA ASP A 62 2.37 -11.99 -7.64
C ASP A 62 2.30 -13.00 -6.48
N GLY A 63 3.09 -12.76 -5.43
CA GLY A 63 3.15 -13.66 -4.29
C GLY A 63 4.08 -13.18 -3.20
N GLN A 64 4.23 -14.00 -2.14
CA GLN A 64 5.16 -13.72 -1.05
C GLN A 64 5.83 -14.99 -0.52
N ASN A 65 6.98 -14.83 0.13
CA ASN A 65 7.75 -15.93 0.70
C ASN A 65 7.08 -16.63 1.92
N GLY A 66 6.00 -16.05 2.44
CA GLY A 66 5.16 -16.61 3.51
C GLY A 66 5.66 -16.31 4.93
N HIS A 67 6.70 -15.50 5.09
CA HIS A 67 7.11 -14.98 6.39
C HIS A 67 6.23 -13.80 6.81
N SER A 68 5.98 -13.68 8.12
CA SER A 68 5.23 -12.55 8.68
C SER A 68 5.97 -11.23 8.45
N TYR A 69 5.21 -10.19 8.10
CA TYR A 69 5.73 -8.83 8.01
C TYR A 69 6.16 -8.32 9.39
N VAL A 70 7.33 -7.69 9.47
CA VAL A 70 7.79 -6.95 10.64
C VAL A 70 7.96 -5.47 10.27
N SER A 71 7.33 -4.59 11.04
CA SER A 71 7.39 -3.15 10.81
C SER A 71 8.78 -2.59 11.15
N VAL A 72 9.48 -2.07 10.13
CA VAL A 72 10.75 -1.35 10.30
C VAL A 72 10.59 -0.10 11.16
N GLY A 73 9.51 0.66 10.97
CA GLY A 73 9.20 1.81 11.81
C GLY A 73 9.06 1.44 13.28
N ARG A 74 8.41 0.30 13.59
CA ARG A 74 8.35 -0.20 14.96
C ARG A 74 9.73 -0.57 15.52
N LYS A 75 10.59 -1.18 14.71
CA LYS A 75 11.95 -1.54 15.12
C LYS A 75 12.80 -0.31 15.43
N LEU A 76 12.68 0.77 14.65
CA LEU A 76 13.35 2.04 14.97
C LEU A 76 12.93 2.59 16.33
N VAL A 77 11.64 2.51 16.66
CA VAL A 77 11.13 2.90 17.98
C VAL A 77 11.69 1.99 19.08
N ASP A 78 11.65 0.68 18.88
CA ASP A 78 12.16 -0.29 19.86
C ASP A 78 13.68 -0.11 20.10
N TYR A 79 14.44 0.35 19.10
CA TYR A 79 15.86 0.68 19.22
C TYR A 79 16.15 2.07 19.81
N GLY A 80 15.12 2.89 20.03
CA GLY A 80 15.27 4.26 20.52
C GLY A 80 15.81 5.25 19.47
N GLU A 81 15.80 4.86 18.20
CA GLU A 81 16.32 5.66 17.07
C GLU A 81 15.26 6.65 16.52
N MET A 82 13.98 6.47 16.88
CA MET A 82 12.87 7.30 16.44
C MET A 82 11.73 7.27 17.48
N LYS A 83 10.99 8.36 17.67
CA LYS A 83 9.78 8.33 18.50
C LYS A 83 8.59 7.80 17.73
N ARG A 84 7.62 7.21 18.43
CA ARG A 84 6.44 6.59 17.79
C ARG A 84 5.63 7.57 16.97
N GLU A 85 5.54 8.81 17.43
CA GLU A 85 4.76 9.89 16.80
C GLU A 85 5.44 10.43 15.54
N GLU A 86 6.74 10.17 15.39
CA GLU A 86 7.57 10.62 14.26
C GLU A 86 7.61 9.56 13.15
N VAL A 87 7.08 8.35 13.38
CA VAL A 87 7.13 7.24 12.41
C VAL A 87 6.24 7.55 11.21
N SER A 88 6.89 7.82 10.08
CA SER A 88 6.26 7.97 8.76
C SER A 88 7.19 7.36 7.70
N MET A 89 6.67 7.15 6.48
CA MET A 89 7.49 6.66 5.37
C MET A 89 8.69 7.61 5.11
N GLN A 90 8.43 8.91 5.18
CA GLN A 90 9.42 9.96 4.93
C GLN A 90 10.50 9.99 6.02
N SER A 91 10.12 9.88 7.29
CA SER A 91 11.10 9.86 8.39
C SER A 91 11.94 8.59 8.39
N ILE A 92 11.33 7.43 8.08
CA ILE A 92 12.06 6.16 7.92
C ILE A 92 13.05 6.26 6.75
N ARG A 93 12.61 6.76 5.59
CA ARG A 93 13.48 6.96 4.41
C ARG A 93 14.63 7.90 4.73
N SER A 94 14.36 9.01 5.42
CA SER A 94 15.38 9.97 5.86
C SER A 94 16.39 9.31 6.80
N TRP A 95 15.93 8.54 7.79
CA TRP A 95 16.79 7.83 8.72
C TRP A 95 17.69 6.81 8.03
N LEU A 96 17.15 6.03 7.07
CA LEU A 96 17.90 5.04 6.30
C LEU A 96 18.99 5.69 5.45
N LYS A 97 18.73 6.87 4.87
CA LYS A 97 19.71 7.64 4.09
C LYS A 97 20.83 8.22 4.96
N THR A 98 20.54 8.56 6.21
CA THR A 98 21.54 9.11 7.15
C THR A 98 22.33 8.04 7.91
N HIS A 99 21.89 6.78 7.89
CA HIS A 99 22.54 5.64 8.55
C HIS A 99 22.72 4.45 7.59
N PRO A 100 23.43 4.62 6.45
CA PRO A 100 23.58 3.59 5.43
C PRO A 100 24.20 2.29 5.97
N GLU A 101 25.06 2.38 6.98
CA GLU A 101 25.71 1.23 7.64
C GLU A 101 24.76 0.36 8.48
N LYS A 102 23.63 0.93 8.93
CA LYS A 102 22.60 0.21 9.69
C LYS A 102 21.40 -0.18 8.83
N ALA A 103 21.25 0.45 7.66
CA ALA A 103 20.07 0.33 6.81
C ALA A 103 19.76 -1.12 6.43
N GLU A 104 20.73 -1.83 5.86
CA GLU A 104 20.54 -3.23 5.43
C GLU A 104 20.06 -4.12 6.58
N LYS A 105 20.79 -4.12 7.70
CA LYS A 105 20.45 -4.92 8.88
C LYS A 105 19.06 -4.58 9.44
N LEU A 106 18.67 -3.31 9.40
CA LEU A 106 17.33 -2.88 9.82
C LEU A 106 16.25 -3.41 8.87
N LEU A 107 16.42 -3.26 7.56
CA LEU A 107 15.47 -3.74 6.56
C LEU A 107 15.31 -5.26 6.62
N GLU A 108 16.40 -5.99 6.88
CA GLU A 108 16.42 -7.44 7.03
C GLU A 108 15.73 -7.96 8.30
N THR A 109 15.42 -7.08 9.26
CA THR A 109 14.54 -7.46 10.39
C THR A 109 13.12 -7.82 9.92
N ASN A 110 12.74 -7.41 8.71
CA ASN A 110 11.52 -7.84 8.04
C ASN A 110 11.80 -9.07 7.16
N PRO A 111 11.50 -10.30 7.61
CA PRO A 111 11.77 -11.51 6.83
C PRO A 111 10.82 -11.68 5.63
N SER A 112 9.70 -10.96 5.60
CA SER A 112 8.74 -10.98 4.49
C SER A 112 9.36 -10.42 3.21
N TYR A 113 9.14 -11.11 2.09
CA TYR A 113 9.59 -10.74 0.75
C TYR A 113 8.46 -10.93 -0.25
N ILE A 114 8.20 -9.93 -1.09
CA ILE A 114 7.14 -9.90 -2.09
C ILE A 114 7.75 -10.19 -3.46
N PHE A 115 7.08 -11.03 -4.24
CA PHE A 115 7.40 -11.31 -5.62
C PHE A 115 6.40 -10.59 -6.51
N PHE A 116 6.86 -10.16 -7.67
CA PHE A 116 6.07 -9.36 -8.61
C PHE A 116 5.98 -10.08 -9.95
N HIS A 117 5.04 -9.62 -10.75
CA HIS A 117 4.99 -9.86 -12.19
C HIS A 117 4.89 -8.52 -12.92
N GLU A 118 5.40 -8.47 -14.15
CA GLU A 118 5.28 -7.28 -15.00
C GLU A 118 3.88 -7.19 -15.63
N LEU A 119 3.44 -5.95 -15.84
CA LEU A 119 2.23 -5.62 -16.56
C LEU A 119 2.52 -4.47 -17.54
N PRO A 120 2.04 -4.55 -18.79
CA PRO A 120 2.15 -3.44 -19.72
C PRO A 120 1.33 -2.25 -19.20
N VAL A 121 1.84 -1.04 -19.43
CA VAL A 121 1.08 0.19 -19.17
C VAL A 121 0.08 0.39 -20.31
N LEU A 122 -1.14 -0.15 -20.15
CA LEU A 122 -2.20 0.03 -21.15
C LEU A 122 -2.73 1.47 -21.18
N ASN A 123 -2.81 2.12 -20.01
CA ASN A 123 -3.20 3.52 -19.88
C ASN A 123 -2.37 4.20 -18.78
N PRO A 124 -1.46 5.13 -19.14
CA PRO A 124 -0.61 5.86 -18.20
C PRO A 124 -1.34 6.64 -17.09
N GLU A 125 -2.63 6.93 -17.24
CA GLU A 125 -3.43 7.66 -16.26
C GLU A 125 -4.03 6.77 -15.16
N THR A 126 -3.93 5.45 -15.32
CA THR A 126 -4.54 4.49 -14.38
C THR A 126 -3.54 3.91 -13.38
N GLY A 127 -3.99 3.57 -12.19
CA GLY A 127 -3.23 2.85 -11.17
C GLY A 127 -3.08 1.35 -11.46
N PRO A 128 -2.54 0.60 -10.49
CA PRO A 128 -2.46 -0.87 -10.53
C PRO A 128 -3.87 -1.49 -10.53
N LEU A 129 -3.96 -2.81 -10.74
CA LEU A 129 -5.20 -3.54 -10.51
C LEU A 129 -5.48 -3.60 -9.01
N GLY A 130 -6.67 -3.15 -8.59
CA GLY A 130 -7.14 -3.35 -7.22
C GLY A 130 -7.73 -4.74 -7.00
N ALA A 131 -8.07 -5.06 -5.76
CA ALA A 131 -8.75 -6.31 -5.39
C ALA A 131 -10.07 -6.56 -6.14
N HIS A 132 -10.69 -5.52 -6.71
CA HIS A 132 -11.88 -5.64 -7.56
C HIS A 132 -11.57 -6.14 -8.99
N GLY A 133 -10.29 -6.35 -9.34
CA GLY A 133 -9.87 -6.81 -10.67
C GLY A 133 -9.89 -5.71 -11.75
N VAL A 134 -10.00 -4.45 -11.35
CA VAL A 134 -10.00 -3.28 -12.26
C VAL A 134 -8.92 -2.30 -11.84
N SER A 135 -8.40 -1.53 -12.80
CA SER A 135 -7.37 -0.53 -12.51
C SER A 135 -7.90 0.58 -11.59
N LEU A 136 -7.10 0.93 -10.59
CA LEU A 136 -7.42 2.03 -9.69
C LEU A 136 -7.38 3.36 -10.44
N ALA A 137 -8.31 4.25 -10.16
CA ALA A 137 -8.39 5.58 -10.74
C ALA A 137 -7.89 6.61 -9.70
N PRO A 138 -6.84 7.39 -9.99
CA PRO A 138 -6.33 8.41 -9.08
C PRO A 138 -7.44 9.35 -8.59
N GLY A 139 -7.51 9.51 -7.28
CA GLY A 139 -8.51 10.30 -6.59
C GLY A 139 -9.95 9.76 -6.65
N ARG A 140 -10.18 8.57 -7.19
CA ARG A 140 -11.51 7.98 -7.40
C ARG A 140 -11.64 6.57 -6.85
N SER A 141 -10.54 5.88 -6.57
CA SER A 141 -10.56 4.58 -5.89
C SER A 141 -10.33 4.71 -4.40
N LEU A 142 -11.02 3.86 -3.64
CA LEU A 142 -10.86 3.71 -2.21
C LEU A 142 -10.62 2.22 -1.90
N ALA A 143 -9.58 1.92 -1.14
CA ALA A 143 -9.46 0.60 -0.51
C ALA A 143 -10.36 0.56 0.73
N VAL A 144 -11.10 -0.52 0.92
CA VAL A 144 -12.06 -0.68 2.02
C VAL A 144 -11.91 -2.04 2.69
N ASP A 145 -12.51 -2.20 3.87
CA ASP A 145 -12.71 -3.50 4.47
C ASP A 145 -13.86 -4.24 3.77
N ASN A 146 -13.53 -5.30 3.02
CA ASN A 146 -14.49 -6.05 2.23
C ASN A 146 -15.40 -6.97 3.05
N THR A 147 -15.18 -7.09 4.35
CA THR A 147 -16.11 -7.78 5.25
C THR A 147 -17.34 -6.94 5.56
N PHE A 148 -17.23 -5.61 5.41
CA PHE A 148 -18.32 -4.65 5.62
C PHE A 148 -18.86 -4.05 4.32
N LEU A 149 -17.99 -3.81 3.33
CA LEU A 149 -18.35 -3.16 2.07
C LEU A 149 -18.05 -4.04 0.86
N ALA A 150 -19.05 -4.27 0.02
CA ALA A 150 -18.83 -4.94 -1.26
C ALA A 150 -17.95 -4.07 -2.17
N LEU A 151 -17.02 -4.70 -2.88
CA LEU A 151 -16.26 -4.04 -3.94
C LEU A 151 -17.19 -3.63 -5.08
N GLY A 152 -16.83 -2.56 -5.77
CA GLY A 152 -17.62 -1.89 -6.81
C GLY A 152 -18.65 -0.89 -6.28
N VAL A 153 -18.93 -0.85 -4.97
CA VAL A 153 -19.92 0.08 -4.40
C VAL A 153 -19.43 1.53 -4.54
N PRO A 154 -20.25 2.44 -5.11
CA PRO A 154 -19.97 3.86 -5.10
C PRO A 154 -20.19 4.45 -3.70
N LEU A 155 -19.23 5.26 -3.26
CA LEU A 155 -19.19 5.90 -1.95
C LEU A 155 -19.04 7.41 -2.12
N TRP A 156 -19.86 8.20 -1.44
CA TRP A 156 -19.56 9.63 -1.26
C TRP A 156 -18.61 9.79 -0.08
N LEU A 157 -17.35 10.14 -0.35
CA LEU A 157 -16.35 10.43 0.68
C LEU A 157 -16.47 11.89 1.13
N ASP A 158 -16.49 12.12 2.45
CA ASP A 158 -16.41 13.43 3.09
C ASP A 158 -15.31 13.41 4.16
N THR A 159 -14.19 14.05 3.84
CA THR A 159 -13.01 14.18 4.69
C THR A 159 -12.27 15.49 4.33
N THR A 160 -11.03 15.64 4.78
CA THR A 160 -10.12 16.72 4.41
C THR A 160 -8.87 16.16 3.73
N GLU A 161 -8.26 16.93 2.84
CA GLU A 161 -6.89 16.68 2.41
C GLU A 161 -5.95 16.92 3.61
N PRO A 162 -4.86 16.15 3.75
CA PRO A 162 -3.87 16.45 4.76
C PRO A 162 -3.25 17.83 4.50
N ALA A 163 -2.97 18.60 5.56
CA ALA A 163 -2.37 19.92 5.41
C ALA A 163 -0.98 19.79 4.79
N VAL A 164 -0.81 20.32 3.58
CA VAL A 164 0.47 20.41 2.86
C VAL A 164 1.06 21.79 3.16
N GLY A 165 1.53 22.00 4.39
CA GLY A 165 2.05 23.28 4.85
C GLY A 165 3.06 23.14 5.97
N MET A 166 3.97 24.12 6.10
CA MET A 166 4.95 24.20 7.18
C MET A 166 4.25 24.10 8.55
N ALA A 167 4.86 23.36 9.47
CA ALA A 167 4.41 23.25 10.85
C ALA A 167 4.12 24.65 11.43
N GLY A 168 2.84 24.96 11.67
CA GLY A 168 2.40 26.25 12.19
C GLY A 168 1.31 26.98 11.39
N SER A 169 0.93 26.52 10.19
CA SER A 169 -0.27 27.05 9.53
C SER A 169 -1.54 26.36 10.07
N PHE A 170 -2.48 27.14 10.59
CA PHE A 170 -3.85 26.71 10.96
C PHE A 170 -4.70 26.36 9.72
N ASP A 171 -4.12 25.69 8.73
CA ASP A 171 -4.87 25.24 7.55
C ASP A 171 -5.55 23.93 7.91
N HIS A 172 -6.87 23.97 8.11
CA HIS A 172 -7.69 22.82 8.54
C HIS A 172 -7.82 21.71 7.49
N GLY A 173 -6.91 21.66 6.52
CA GLY A 173 -6.99 20.81 5.34
C GLY A 173 -8.12 21.26 4.41
N ARG A 174 -7.89 21.23 3.10
CA ARG A 174 -8.95 21.53 2.13
C ARG A 174 -10.01 20.42 2.19
N PRO A 175 -11.31 20.72 2.12
CA PRO A 175 -12.33 19.67 2.09
C PRO A 175 -12.12 18.72 0.90
N LEU A 176 -12.00 17.42 1.18
CA LEU A 176 -11.97 16.35 0.20
C LEU A 176 -13.33 15.67 0.18
N ARG A 177 -14.21 16.16 -0.70
CA ARG A 177 -15.59 15.68 -0.84
C ARG A 177 -15.85 15.21 -2.25
N ARG A 178 -15.96 13.90 -2.45
CA ARG A 178 -16.14 13.35 -3.81
C ARG A 178 -16.71 11.94 -3.82
N LEU A 179 -17.33 11.60 -4.95
CA LEU A 179 -17.65 10.24 -5.30
C LEU A 179 -16.36 9.45 -5.58
N VAL A 180 -16.22 8.33 -4.88
CA VAL A 180 -15.19 7.29 -5.05
C VAL A 180 -15.85 5.92 -5.21
N ILE A 181 -15.09 4.93 -5.66
CA ILE A 181 -15.54 3.54 -5.80
C ILE A 181 -14.67 2.66 -4.90
N ALA A 182 -15.30 1.76 -4.14
CA ALA A 182 -14.61 0.71 -3.41
C ALA A 182 -13.97 -0.28 -4.40
N GLN A 183 -12.69 -0.13 -4.76
CA GLN A 183 -12.05 -0.94 -5.81
C GLN A 183 -10.88 -1.79 -5.29
N ASP A 184 -10.54 -1.63 -4.03
CA ASP A 184 -9.39 -2.31 -3.44
C ASP A 184 -9.62 -2.70 -1.98
N THR A 185 -8.68 -3.47 -1.44
CA THR A 185 -8.63 -3.88 -0.04
C THR A 185 -7.20 -3.83 0.46
N GLY A 186 -7.00 -3.76 1.77
CA GLY A 186 -5.67 -3.89 2.37
C GLY A 186 -5.73 -4.50 3.75
N GLY A 187 -4.73 -5.29 4.13
CA GLY A 187 -4.70 -5.96 5.43
C GLY A 187 -4.80 -5.01 6.63
N ALA A 188 -4.30 -3.77 6.49
CA ALA A 188 -4.42 -2.72 7.51
C ALA A 188 -5.72 -1.90 7.43
N ILE A 189 -6.55 -2.13 6.42
CA ILE A 189 -7.82 -1.42 6.20
C ILE A 189 -8.94 -2.25 6.82
N GLN A 190 -9.16 -2.03 8.10
CA GLN A 190 -10.08 -2.82 8.93
C GLN A 190 -11.12 -1.92 9.58
N GLY A 191 -12.39 -2.36 9.53
CA GLY A 191 -13.52 -1.73 10.17
C GLY A 191 -14.52 -1.07 9.21
N PRO A 192 -15.73 -0.76 9.71
CA PRO A 192 -16.86 -0.33 8.88
C PRO A 192 -16.74 1.10 8.34
N VAL A 193 -15.88 1.94 8.93
CA VAL A 193 -15.57 3.31 8.49
C VAL A 193 -14.05 3.50 8.47
N ARG A 194 -13.38 2.76 7.59
CA ARG A 194 -11.94 2.82 7.35
C ARG A 194 -11.69 2.68 5.85
N GLY A 195 -10.91 3.59 5.29
CA GLY A 195 -10.52 3.52 3.89
C GLY A 195 -9.15 4.10 3.63
N ASP A 196 -8.55 3.62 2.55
CA ASP A 196 -7.29 4.16 2.00
C ASP A 196 -7.57 4.81 0.65
N PHE A 197 -7.26 6.10 0.55
CA PHE A 197 -7.60 6.89 -0.63
C PHE A 197 -6.47 6.82 -1.64
N PHE A 198 -6.76 6.31 -2.83
CA PHE A 198 -5.74 6.19 -3.87
C PHE A 198 -5.46 7.56 -4.51
N TRP A 199 -4.39 8.22 -4.09
CA TRP A 199 -3.98 9.53 -4.60
C TRP A 199 -3.47 9.51 -6.04
N GLY A 200 -2.96 8.35 -6.49
CA GLY A 200 -2.32 8.20 -7.79
C GLY A 200 -0.86 7.78 -7.64
N PHE A 201 -0.01 8.34 -8.49
CA PHE A 201 1.40 8.00 -8.59
C PHE A 201 2.25 9.27 -8.70
N GLY A 202 3.54 9.16 -8.37
CA GLY A 202 4.49 10.28 -8.35
C GLY A 202 4.62 10.93 -6.97
N GLU A 203 5.56 11.86 -6.87
CA GLU A 203 6.01 12.44 -5.58
C GLU A 203 4.89 13.17 -4.81
N ASP A 204 4.03 13.94 -5.49
CA ASP A 204 2.89 14.63 -4.85
C ASP A 204 1.87 13.63 -4.27
N ALA A 205 1.59 12.55 -4.99
CA ALA A 205 0.70 11.49 -4.51
C ALA A 205 1.30 10.76 -3.31
N GLU A 206 2.59 10.43 -3.34
CA GLU A 206 3.32 9.82 -2.22
C GLU A 206 3.33 10.73 -0.99
N HIS A 207 3.58 12.03 -1.19
CA HIS A 207 3.59 13.03 -0.12
C HIS A 207 2.22 13.14 0.56
N LYS A 208 1.14 13.30 -0.22
CA LYS A 208 -0.23 13.37 0.30
C LYS A 208 -0.65 12.05 0.97
N ALA A 209 -0.34 10.90 0.37
CA ALA A 209 -0.64 9.60 0.95
C ALA A 209 0.05 9.42 2.31
N GLY A 210 1.33 9.79 2.42
CA GLY A 210 2.09 9.66 3.66
C GLY A 210 1.59 10.54 4.82
N LEU A 211 0.99 11.69 4.51
CA LEU A 211 0.39 12.59 5.52
C LEU A 211 -1.09 12.29 5.81
N MET A 212 -1.72 11.42 5.02
CA MET A 212 -3.15 11.15 5.11
C MET A 212 -3.51 10.43 6.41
N ASN A 213 -4.01 11.19 7.37
CA ASN A 213 -4.56 10.67 8.63
C ASN A 213 -5.70 11.58 9.11
N GLN A 214 -6.78 11.62 8.34
CA GLN A 214 -7.90 12.53 8.57
C GLN A 214 -9.15 11.78 9.04
N PRO A 215 -9.92 12.32 9.99
CA PRO A 215 -11.24 11.81 10.30
C PRO A 215 -12.15 12.01 9.07
N GLY A 216 -12.95 11.00 8.75
CA GLY A 216 -13.81 11.04 7.57
C GLY A 216 -15.08 10.23 7.74
N ARG A 217 -16.01 10.46 6.82
CA ARG A 217 -17.25 9.69 6.67
C ARG A 217 -17.37 9.27 5.22
N TYR A 218 -18.04 8.15 4.98
CA TYR A 218 -18.55 7.86 3.65
C TYR A 218 -20.01 7.43 3.68
N PHE A 219 -20.71 7.73 2.59
CA PHE A 219 -22.11 7.37 2.38
C PHE A 219 -22.21 6.40 1.23
N LEU A 220 -22.86 5.26 1.45
CA LEU A 220 -23.03 4.23 0.44
C LEU A 220 -24.14 4.64 -0.53
N LEU A 221 -23.85 4.59 -1.82
CA LEU A 221 -24.83 4.82 -2.87
C LEU A 221 -25.26 3.46 -3.44
N LEU A 222 -26.36 2.95 -2.93
CA LEU A 222 -26.91 1.67 -3.37
C LEU A 222 -27.91 1.88 -4.51
N PRO A 223 -28.00 0.93 -5.47
CA PRO A 223 -29.11 0.90 -6.42
C PRO A 223 -30.46 0.95 -5.70
N LYS A 224 -31.44 1.67 -6.27
CA LYS A 224 -32.78 1.82 -5.67
C LYS A 224 -33.51 0.50 -5.40
N SER A 225 -33.13 -0.57 -6.11
CA SER A 225 -33.67 -1.92 -5.93
C SER A 225 -33.15 -2.64 -4.68
N ILE A 226 -32.10 -2.12 -4.04
CA ILE A 226 -31.53 -2.68 -2.81
C ILE A 226 -32.08 -1.87 -1.64
N ASP A 227 -32.90 -2.52 -0.80
CA ASP A 227 -33.31 -1.95 0.49
C ASP A 227 -32.34 -2.43 1.59
N PRO A 228 -31.42 -1.57 2.09
CA PRO A 228 -30.49 -1.96 3.14
C PRO A 228 -31.16 -2.23 4.49
N MET A 229 -32.43 -1.83 4.66
CA MET A 229 -33.20 -1.97 5.90
C MET A 229 -34.23 -3.10 5.84
N ALA A 230 -34.32 -3.85 4.74
CA ALA A 230 -35.32 -4.91 4.55
C ALA A 230 -35.34 -5.92 5.73
N ARG A 231 -34.17 -6.39 6.15
CA ARG A 231 -34.03 -7.33 7.29
C ARG A 231 -34.33 -6.72 8.66
N ALA A 232 -34.18 -5.41 8.83
CA ALA A 232 -34.51 -4.74 10.08
C ALA A 232 -36.03 -4.61 10.23
N ARG A 233 -36.75 -4.39 9.11
CA ARG A 233 -38.22 -4.24 9.08
C ARG A 233 -38.97 -5.57 9.31
N GLU A 234 -38.39 -6.70 8.92
CA GLU A 234 -38.96 -8.03 9.19
C GLU A 234 -38.94 -8.44 10.67
N LYS A 235 -38.09 -7.83 11.50
CA LYS A 235 -38.03 -8.14 12.95
C LYS A 235 -39.02 -7.33 13.79
N ASP A 236 -39.61 -6.29 13.22
CA ASP A 236 -40.60 -5.43 13.87
C ASP A 236 -42.06 -5.80 13.48
N GLN A 237 -42.26 -6.93 12.78
CA GLN A 237 -43.56 -7.56 12.48
C GLN A 237 -43.71 -8.87 13.22
#